data_AF-A0A151BMN5-F1
#
_entry.id   AF-A0A151BMN5-F1
#
_cell.length_a   1.000
_cell.length_b   1.000
_cell.length_c   1.000
_cell.angle_alpha   90.00
_cell.angle_beta   90.00
_cell.angle_gamma   90.00
#
_symmetry.space_group_name_H-M   'P 1'
#
loop_
_entity.id
_entity.type
_entity.pdbx_description
1 polymer ?
#
loop_
_entity_poly.entity_id
_entity_poly.type
_entity_poly.pdbx_seq_one_letter_code
_entity_poly.pdbx_strand_id
1 'polypeptide(L)'
;MLNPGKVLRLSRIIDPKDGRGVVVAADHGFMLGSIKGAFNLEETLRKVILGGPDAVLLSPGQASRLYHLFCGRKAPSILIRADWTNAFRTKKYALPSRKVVRAMAAEAKDALALGASGIVVYYFIGCRDEAEALNFELMASFARECNEIGLPFIVEPVPLGERVTGANYADLVSASIRMAVEVGADAIKAPYTGDIDTFKKAVDAAGEVPILILGGAKAATVRDALEVVAEALEAGASGVVYGRQVIQAEDPEAFVKSVRAVVHEGKSVGEALGTIRKGPIQLEIDAERCNGCLLCELACTFRHDGAFSLSRARLRIEGSEAGIYRPILCLLLLDPSHQPLCVEACGTGALTLNEAGRLQLAEDLCTGCGRCVEACPVGVILIHKERPVVCDMCGGLPQCAEWCPSGALRVKYS
;
A
#
# COMPACT_ATOMS: atom_id res chain seq x y z
N MET A 1 -16.77 4.22 29.13
CA MET A 1 -17.30 3.11 28.31
C MET A 1 -17.35 3.59 26.87
N LEU A 2 -16.84 2.80 25.92
CA LEU A 2 -16.96 3.09 24.49
C LEU A 2 -18.44 3.19 24.11
N ASN A 3 -18.82 4.20 23.33
CA ASN A 3 -20.20 4.37 22.85
C ASN A 3 -20.54 3.23 21.88
N PRO A 4 -21.51 2.33 22.20
CA PRO A 4 -21.79 1.16 21.37
C PRO A 4 -22.22 1.52 19.93
N GLY A 5 -22.94 2.64 19.77
CA GLY A 5 -23.37 3.11 18.45
C GLY A 5 -22.20 3.49 17.56
N LYS A 6 -21.13 4.07 18.14
CA LYS A 6 -19.89 4.34 17.41
C LYS A 6 -19.17 3.06 17.04
N VAL A 7 -19.01 2.13 17.99
CA VAL A 7 -18.31 0.85 17.76
C VAL A 7 -18.96 0.06 16.62
N LEU A 8 -20.29 -0.11 16.66
CA LEU A 8 -21.02 -0.87 15.63
C LEU A 8 -20.98 -0.23 14.24
N ARG A 9 -20.88 1.10 14.17
CA ARG A 9 -20.77 1.82 12.89
C ARG A 9 -19.35 1.79 12.35
N LEU A 10 -18.36 1.99 13.22
CA LEU A 10 -16.95 1.94 12.87
C LEU A 10 -16.54 0.54 12.40
N SER A 11 -17.12 -0.52 12.98
CA SER A 11 -16.88 -1.91 12.55
C SER A 11 -17.38 -2.23 11.14
N ARG A 12 -18.09 -1.31 10.48
CA ARG A 12 -18.47 -1.43 9.07
C ARG A 12 -17.46 -0.77 8.11
N ILE A 13 -16.46 -0.10 8.66
CA ILE A 13 -15.38 0.60 7.96
C ILE A 13 -14.05 -0.09 8.25
N ILE A 14 -13.85 -0.53 9.49
CA ILE A 14 -12.70 -1.28 9.96
C ILE A 14 -13.19 -2.67 10.35
N ASP A 15 -12.79 -3.71 9.62
CA ASP A 15 -13.24 -5.07 9.87
C ASP A 15 -12.68 -5.55 11.22
N PRO A 16 -13.53 -5.99 12.17
CA PRO A 16 -13.07 -6.46 13.47
C PRO A 16 -12.23 -7.74 13.41
N LYS A 17 -12.18 -8.46 12.28
CA LYS A 17 -11.37 -9.67 12.11
C LYS A 17 -9.89 -9.38 11.94
N ASP A 18 -9.54 -8.34 11.18
CA ASP A 18 -8.16 -8.00 10.84
C ASP A 18 -7.75 -6.60 11.32
N GLY A 19 -8.71 -5.80 11.80
CA GLY A 19 -8.50 -4.43 12.23
C GLY A 19 -8.19 -3.47 11.08
N ARG A 20 -8.57 -3.82 9.83
CA ARG A 20 -8.22 -3.06 8.63
C ARG A 20 -9.44 -2.50 7.89
N GLY A 21 -9.22 -1.44 7.09
CA GLY A 21 -10.24 -0.84 6.25
C GLY A 21 -9.71 -0.27 4.94
N VAL A 22 -10.50 -0.44 3.88
CA VAL A 22 -10.30 0.12 2.54
C VAL A 22 -11.43 1.08 2.22
N VAL A 23 -11.13 2.38 2.28
CA VAL A 23 -12.08 3.45 1.98
C VAL A 23 -11.73 4.11 0.66
N VAL A 24 -12.74 4.41 -0.15
CA VAL A 24 -12.56 5.22 -1.37
C VAL A 24 -13.17 6.61 -1.18
N ALA A 25 -12.36 7.65 -1.34
CA ALA A 25 -12.83 9.03 -1.29
C ALA A 25 -13.27 9.53 -2.68
N ALA A 26 -14.52 9.95 -2.79
CA ALA A 26 -15.11 10.45 -4.03
C ALA A 26 -15.71 11.87 -3.90
N ASP A 27 -15.47 12.52 -2.75
CA ASP A 27 -15.88 13.89 -2.40
C ASP A 27 -15.11 14.98 -3.15
N HIS A 28 -14.05 14.65 -3.90
CA HIS A 28 -13.19 15.62 -4.58
C HIS A 28 -13.95 16.64 -5.44
N GLY A 29 -15.02 16.25 -6.13
CA GLY A 29 -15.83 17.15 -6.95
C GLY A 29 -16.49 18.27 -6.14
N PHE A 30 -16.77 18.03 -4.86
CA PHE A 30 -17.28 19.01 -3.92
C PHE A 30 -16.32 20.19 -3.72
N MET A 31 -15.01 19.92 -3.76
CA MET A 31 -13.95 20.92 -3.56
C MET A 31 -13.40 21.46 -4.88
N LEU A 32 -13.18 20.58 -5.86
CA LEU A 32 -12.43 20.87 -7.09
C LEU A 32 -13.30 21.05 -8.34
N GLY A 33 -14.59 20.76 -8.25
CA GLY A 33 -15.49 20.72 -9.40
C GLY A 33 -15.24 19.50 -10.29
N SER A 34 -15.55 19.63 -11.58
CA SER A 34 -15.53 18.53 -12.55
C SER A 34 -14.13 18.07 -12.94
N ILE A 35 -13.50 17.27 -12.08
CA ILE A 35 -12.23 16.58 -12.38
C ILE A 35 -12.46 15.22 -13.05
N LYS A 36 -11.42 14.67 -13.69
CA LYS A 36 -11.43 13.27 -14.17
C LYS A 36 -11.91 12.35 -13.04
N GLY A 37 -12.78 11.39 -13.37
CA GLY A 37 -13.38 10.47 -12.40
C GLY A 37 -14.60 11.00 -11.66
N ALA A 38 -14.68 12.31 -11.42
CA ALA A 38 -15.81 12.94 -10.73
C ALA A 38 -16.85 13.53 -11.70
N PHE A 39 -16.54 13.64 -12.99
CA PHE A 39 -17.47 14.16 -14.01
C PHE A 39 -18.73 13.30 -14.13
N ASN A 40 -18.58 11.99 -14.37
CA ASN A 40 -19.66 11.00 -14.30
C ASN A 40 -19.47 10.12 -13.05
N LEU A 41 -19.67 10.72 -11.87
CA LEU A 41 -19.38 10.05 -10.61
C LEU A 41 -20.18 8.76 -10.40
N GLU A 42 -21.42 8.68 -10.89
CA GLU A 42 -22.24 7.47 -10.73
C GLU A 42 -21.60 6.26 -11.43
N GLU A 43 -21.15 6.41 -12.67
CA GLU A 43 -20.48 5.34 -13.41
C GLU A 43 -19.17 4.92 -12.72
N THR A 44 -18.39 5.90 -12.28
CA THR A 44 -17.15 5.64 -11.52
C THR A 44 -17.44 4.87 -10.24
N LEU A 45 -18.46 5.27 -9.47
CA LEU A 45 -18.82 4.62 -8.21
C LEU A 45 -19.35 3.19 -8.43
N ARG A 46 -20.05 2.90 -9.54
CA ARG A 46 -20.43 1.53 -9.87
C ARG A 46 -19.20 0.61 -9.98
N LYS A 47 -18.15 1.05 -10.68
CA LYS A 47 -16.88 0.29 -10.81
C LYS A 47 -16.16 0.18 -9.46
N VAL A 48 -16.08 1.27 -8.70
CA VAL A 48 -15.50 1.28 -7.35
C VAL A 48 -16.21 0.26 -6.45
N ILE A 49 -17.54 0.24 -6.42
CA ILE A 49 -18.33 -0.66 -5.58
C ILE A 49 -18.15 -2.12 -5.98
N LEU A 50 -17.99 -2.43 -7.28
CA LEU A 50 -17.64 -3.78 -7.74
C LEU A 50 -16.26 -4.25 -7.23
N GLY A 51 -15.34 -3.30 -6.99
CA GLY A 51 -14.07 -3.57 -6.34
C GLY A 51 -14.21 -3.91 -4.85
N GLY A 52 -15.37 -3.61 -4.27
CA GLY A 52 -15.81 -4.01 -2.93
C GLY A 52 -15.13 -3.25 -1.78
N PRO A 53 -14.96 -1.92 -1.78
CA PRO A 53 -14.41 -1.20 -0.63
C PRO A 53 -15.29 -1.39 0.61
N ASP A 54 -14.77 -1.12 1.81
CA ASP A 54 -15.58 -1.19 3.04
C ASP A 54 -16.44 0.06 3.22
N ALA A 55 -15.92 1.21 2.76
CA ALA A 55 -16.68 2.45 2.74
C ALA A 55 -16.33 3.37 1.56
N VAL A 56 -17.26 4.27 1.24
CA VAL A 56 -17.03 5.37 0.29
C VAL A 56 -17.31 6.70 0.99
N LEU A 57 -16.35 7.62 0.91
CA LEU A 57 -16.46 8.98 1.41
C LEU A 57 -17.04 9.90 0.34
N LEU A 58 -18.18 10.52 0.65
CA LEU A 58 -18.97 11.38 -0.22
C LEU A 58 -19.25 12.73 0.44
N SER A 59 -19.56 13.74 -0.36
CA SER A 59 -20.21 14.95 0.14
C SER A 59 -21.71 14.70 0.43
N PRO A 60 -22.38 15.55 1.22
CA PRO A 60 -23.80 15.40 1.54
C PRO A 60 -24.68 15.33 0.28
N GLY A 61 -24.43 16.22 -0.69
CA GLY A 61 -25.17 16.25 -1.95
C GLY A 61 -24.89 15.04 -2.86
N GLN A 62 -23.67 14.48 -2.83
CA GLN A 62 -23.37 13.24 -3.55
C GLN A 62 -24.11 12.06 -2.93
N ALA A 63 -24.08 11.92 -1.60
CA ALA A 63 -24.79 10.85 -0.89
C ALA A 63 -26.30 10.93 -1.14
N SER A 64 -26.90 12.11 -1.05
CA SER A 64 -28.33 12.30 -1.31
C SER A 64 -28.76 11.93 -2.74
N ARG A 65 -27.87 12.06 -3.73
CA ARG A 65 -28.20 11.84 -5.14
C ARG A 65 -27.82 10.43 -5.64
N LEU A 66 -26.88 9.78 -4.97
CA LEU A 66 -26.30 8.49 -5.36
C LEU A 66 -26.55 7.38 -4.34
N TYR A 67 -27.44 7.59 -3.37
CA TYR A 67 -27.75 6.64 -2.29
C TYR A 67 -28.16 5.26 -2.80
N HIS A 68 -28.79 5.18 -3.99
CA HIS A 68 -29.25 3.92 -4.59
C HIS A 68 -28.11 2.93 -4.86
N LEU A 69 -26.88 3.41 -5.00
CA LEU A 69 -25.69 2.56 -5.16
C LEU A 69 -25.28 1.86 -3.86
N PHE A 70 -25.75 2.34 -2.71
CA PHE A 70 -25.39 1.86 -1.38
C PHE A 70 -26.49 1.01 -0.73
N CYS A 71 -27.53 0.68 -1.50
CA CYS A 71 -28.60 -0.18 -1.04
C CYS A 71 -28.15 -1.65 -1.02
N GLY A 72 -28.31 -2.31 0.14
CA GLY A 72 -28.15 -3.76 0.27
C GLY A 72 -27.15 -4.17 1.35
N ARG A 73 -27.24 -5.43 1.79
CA ARG A 73 -26.42 -5.95 2.90
C ARG A 73 -24.93 -6.01 2.58
N LYS A 74 -24.57 -6.14 1.31
CA LYS A 74 -23.19 -6.22 0.81
C LYS A 74 -22.65 -4.87 0.29
N ALA A 75 -23.46 -3.81 0.35
CA ALA A 75 -23.02 -2.50 -0.10
C ALA A 75 -22.01 -1.91 0.88
N PRO A 76 -21.01 -1.13 0.40
CA PRO A 76 -20.11 -0.40 1.26
C PRO A 76 -20.86 0.58 2.16
N SER A 77 -20.23 0.93 3.27
CA SER A 77 -20.73 1.99 4.14
C SER A 77 -20.53 3.38 3.53
N ILE A 78 -21.40 4.32 3.88
CA ILE A 78 -21.24 5.73 3.49
C ILE A 78 -20.49 6.46 4.61
N LEU A 79 -19.46 7.21 4.24
CA LEU A 79 -18.85 8.26 5.05
C LEU A 79 -19.23 9.62 4.47
N ILE A 80 -19.49 10.60 5.31
CA ILE A 80 -19.87 11.96 4.88
C ILE A 80 -18.75 12.96 5.20
N ARG A 81 -18.30 13.69 4.17
CA ARG A 81 -17.48 14.88 4.31
C ARG A 81 -18.35 16.02 4.87
N ALA A 82 -18.13 16.41 6.12
CA ALA A 82 -18.96 17.43 6.76
C ALA A 82 -18.60 18.86 6.39
N ASP A 83 -17.44 19.06 5.77
CA ASP A 83 -16.85 20.37 5.58
C ASP A 83 -16.26 20.55 4.18
N TRP A 84 -16.39 21.77 3.68
CA TRP A 84 -15.87 22.21 2.41
C TRP A 84 -14.58 23.00 2.59
N THR A 85 -13.66 22.91 1.64
CA THR A 85 -12.48 23.77 1.57
C THR A 85 -12.08 24.10 0.14
N ASN A 86 -11.45 25.27 -0.05
CA ASN A 86 -10.77 25.62 -1.29
C ASN A 86 -9.26 25.30 -1.29
N ALA A 87 -8.72 24.72 -0.21
CA ALA A 87 -7.29 24.48 0.01
C ALA A 87 -6.57 23.79 -1.16
N PHE A 88 -7.24 22.87 -1.84
CA PHE A 88 -6.64 22.03 -2.87
C PHE A 88 -6.70 22.63 -4.28
N ARG A 89 -7.25 23.85 -4.44
CA ARG A 89 -7.35 24.55 -5.72
C ARG A 89 -6.04 25.26 -6.05
N THR A 90 -5.08 24.53 -6.59
CA THR A 90 -3.80 25.07 -7.07
C THR A 90 -3.97 25.97 -8.30
N LYS A 91 -2.89 26.63 -8.74
CA LYS A 91 -2.86 27.48 -9.96
C LYS A 91 -3.30 26.76 -11.25
N LYS A 92 -3.37 25.43 -11.25
CA LYS A 92 -3.80 24.61 -12.39
C LYS A 92 -5.32 24.53 -12.55
N TYR A 93 -6.09 24.90 -11.54
CA TYR A 93 -7.55 24.85 -11.58
C TYR A 93 -8.15 26.18 -12.04
N ALA A 94 -9.36 26.15 -12.58
CA ALA A 94 -10.07 27.33 -13.07
C ALA A 94 -10.34 28.40 -11.99
N LEU A 95 -10.43 27.99 -10.72
CA LEU A 95 -10.67 28.85 -9.56
C LEU A 95 -9.59 28.64 -8.49
N PRO A 96 -8.34 29.08 -8.71
CA PRO A 96 -7.27 28.87 -7.75
C PRO A 96 -7.56 29.62 -6.44
N SER A 97 -7.21 29.01 -5.31
CA SER A 97 -7.38 29.63 -4.01
C SER A 97 -6.39 30.79 -3.83
N ARG A 98 -6.86 31.91 -3.26
CA ARG A 98 -6.02 33.04 -2.84
C ARG A 98 -5.82 33.07 -1.34
N LYS A 99 -6.88 32.75 -0.60
CA LYS A 99 -6.90 32.55 0.84
C LYS A 99 -7.56 31.20 1.09
N VAL A 100 -6.89 30.35 1.85
CA VAL A 100 -7.47 29.07 2.26
C VAL A 100 -8.63 29.35 3.20
N VAL A 101 -9.79 28.80 2.86
CA VAL A 101 -11.02 28.91 3.63
C VAL A 101 -11.61 27.51 3.76
N ARG A 102 -12.23 27.29 4.91
CA ARG A 102 -13.00 26.10 5.23
C ARG A 102 -14.37 26.54 5.72
N ALA A 103 -15.39 25.75 5.42
CA ALA A 103 -16.76 26.01 5.86
C ALA A 103 -17.45 24.69 6.19
N MET A 104 -18.37 24.70 7.15
CA MET A 104 -19.26 23.58 7.39
C MET A 104 -20.21 23.39 6.20
N ALA A 105 -20.48 22.14 5.88
CA ALA A 105 -21.40 21.71 4.82
C ALA A 105 -22.54 20.83 5.35
N ALA A 106 -22.34 20.17 6.49
CA ALA A 106 -23.33 19.35 7.18
C ALA A 106 -22.99 19.24 8.67
N GLU A 107 -24.02 19.07 9.51
CA GLU A 107 -23.88 18.70 10.92
C GLU A 107 -23.85 17.17 11.08
N ALA A 108 -23.53 16.67 12.29
CA ALA A 108 -23.52 15.23 12.55
C ALA A 108 -24.89 14.57 12.32
N LYS A 109 -25.98 15.28 12.65
CA LYS A 109 -27.36 14.80 12.44
C LYS A 109 -27.72 14.66 10.96
N ASP A 110 -27.19 15.53 10.11
CA ASP A 110 -27.44 15.48 8.66
C ASP A 110 -26.73 14.26 8.05
N ALA A 111 -25.48 14.01 8.46
CA ALA A 111 -24.75 12.81 8.06
C ALA A 111 -25.49 11.53 8.51
N LEU A 112 -26.00 11.52 9.75
CA LEU A 112 -26.80 10.40 10.25
C LEU A 112 -28.08 10.19 9.41
N ALA A 113 -28.80 11.26 9.07
CA ALA A 113 -30.01 11.20 8.24
C ALA A 113 -29.73 10.67 6.82
N LEU A 114 -28.51 10.89 6.29
CA LEU A 114 -28.05 10.35 5.01
C LEU A 114 -27.62 8.86 5.09
N GLY A 115 -27.77 8.22 6.25
CA GLY A 115 -27.39 6.81 6.44
C GLY A 115 -25.89 6.59 6.63
N ALA A 116 -25.14 7.64 6.99
CA ALA A 116 -23.70 7.53 7.17
C ALA A 116 -23.34 6.61 8.35
N SER A 117 -22.27 5.83 8.17
CA SER A 117 -21.62 5.07 9.24
C SER A 117 -20.50 5.88 9.91
N GLY A 118 -20.22 7.10 9.46
CA GLY A 118 -19.25 7.99 10.07
C GLY A 118 -19.19 9.31 9.34
N ILE A 119 -18.58 10.29 9.98
CA ILE A 119 -18.40 11.64 9.44
C ILE A 119 -16.90 11.97 9.39
N VAL A 120 -16.47 12.64 8.34
CA VAL A 120 -15.07 13.01 8.10
C VAL A 120 -14.95 14.52 8.02
N VAL A 121 -14.02 15.08 8.79
CA VAL A 121 -13.74 16.53 8.79
C VAL A 121 -12.25 16.79 8.63
N TYR A 122 -11.89 17.89 7.98
CA TYR A 122 -10.50 18.34 7.96
C TYR A 122 -10.05 18.87 9.33
N TYR A 123 -8.75 18.85 9.58
CA TYR A 123 -8.12 19.66 10.61
C TYR A 123 -6.83 20.28 10.04
N PHE A 124 -6.89 21.57 9.71
CA PHE A 124 -5.74 22.27 9.15
C PHE A 124 -4.85 22.83 10.27
N ILE A 125 -3.57 22.44 10.24
CA ILE A 125 -2.53 22.91 11.15
C ILE A 125 -1.39 23.58 10.38
N GLY A 126 -0.68 24.50 11.02
CA GLY A 126 0.44 25.25 10.40
C GLY A 126 -0.01 26.47 9.61
N CYS A 127 -1.30 26.81 9.67
CA CYS A 127 -1.83 28.11 9.24
C CYS A 127 -1.64 29.17 10.34
N ARG A 128 -2.16 30.39 10.18
CA ARG A 128 -2.06 31.43 11.22
C ARG A 128 -2.89 31.05 12.45
N ASP A 129 -2.49 31.53 13.63
CA ASP A 129 -3.08 31.11 14.91
C ASP A 129 -4.60 31.28 14.97
N GLU A 130 -5.16 32.36 14.43
CA GLU A 130 -6.62 32.55 14.41
C GLU A 130 -7.32 31.52 13.52
N ALA A 131 -6.72 31.16 12.39
CA ALA A 131 -7.26 30.13 11.51
C ALA A 131 -7.14 28.74 12.14
N GLU A 132 -6.06 28.46 12.85
CA GLU A 132 -5.85 27.18 13.54
C GLU A 132 -6.84 27.02 14.71
N ALA A 133 -7.05 28.07 15.50
CA ALA A 133 -8.07 28.10 16.55
C ALA A 133 -9.47 27.80 16.00
N LEU A 134 -9.87 28.46 14.90
CA LEU A 134 -11.15 28.19 14.25
C LEU A 134 -11.27 26.76 13.72
N ASN A 135 -10.18 26.20 13.18
CA ASN A 135 -10.16 24.80 12.73
C ASN A 135 -10.30 23.82 13.89
N PHE A 136 -9.69 24.13 15.03
CA PHE A 136 -9.77 23.33 16.26
C PHE A 136 -11.16 23.40 16.89
N GLU A 137 -11.74 24.60 17.01
CA GLU A 137 -13.11 24.79 17.53
C GLU A 137 -14.14 24.00 16.73
N LEU A 138 -14.01 24.01 15.40
CA LEU A 138 -14.87 23.25 14.50
C LEU A 138 -14.68 21.72 14.67
N MET A 139 -13.45 21.25 14.78
CA MET A 139 -13.18 19.83 15.05
C MET A 139 -13.81 19.42 16.40
N ALA A 140 -13.66 20.25 17.44
CA ALA A 140 -14.19 19.98 18.76
C ALA A 140 -15.73 20.03 18.82
N SER A 141 -16.39 20.85 17.99
CA SER A 141 -17.86 20.84 17.91
C SER A 141 -18.38 19.53 17.33
N PHE A 142 -17.79 19.03 16.25
CA PHE A 142 -18.16 17.75 15.67
C PHE A 142 -17.91 16.58 16.61
N ALA A 143 -16.82 16.58 17.38
CA ALA A 143 -16.57 15.53 18.37
C ALA A 143 -17.71 15.43 19.40
N ARG A 144 -18.21 16.58 19.89
CA ARG A 144 -19.35 16.62 20.82
C ARG A 144 -20.64 16.10 20.17
N GLU A 145 -21.00 16.63 19.00
CA GLU A 145 -22.22 16.20 18.28
C GLU A 145 -22.21 14.70 17.97
N CYS A 146 -21.08 14.20 17.48
CA CYS A 146 -20.90 12.79 17.13
C CYS A 146 -21.00 11.88 18.35
N ASN A 147 -20.49 12.32 19.50
CA ASN A 147 -20.61 11.58 20.75
C ASN A 147 -22.06 11.49 21.24
N GLU A 148 -22.82 12.58 21.11
CA GLU A 148 -24.23 12.63 21.52
C GLU A 148 -25.09 11.64 20.72
N ILE A 149 -24.87 11.53 19.40
CA ILE A 149 -25.70 10.69 18.52
C ILE A 149 -25.09 9.31 18.21
N GLY A 150 -23.89 9.02 18.73
CA GLY A 150 -23.19 7.76 18.49
C GLY A 150 -22.74 7.55 17.04
N LEU A 151 -22.34 8.63 16.35
CA LEU A 151 -21.77 8.58 15.00
C LEU A 151 -20.23 8.60 15.10
N PRO A 152 -19.49 7.70 14.42
CA PRO A 152 -18.04 7.76 14.38
C PRO A 152 -17.52 9.07 13.80
N PHE A 153 -16.61 9.71 14.52
CA PHE A 153 -15.94 10.96 14.16
C PHE A 153 -14.55 10.67 13.62
N ILE A 154 -14.34 10.93 12.33
CA ILE A 154 -13.06 10.72 11.65
C ILE A 154 -12.45 12.08 11.34
N VAL A 155 -11.21 12.28 11.78
CA VAL A 155 -10.48 13.53 11.51
C VAL A 155 -9.46 13.29 10.42
N GLU A 156 -9.32 14.25 9.51
CA GLU A 156 -8.29 14.31 8.48
C GLU A 156 -7.32 15.46 8.78
N PRO A 157 -6.25 15.21 9.55
CA PRO A 157 -5.24 16.22 9.81
C PRO A 157 -4.46 16.53 8.54
N VAL A 158 -4.33 17.82 8.23
CA VAL A 158 -3.62 18.29 7.05
C VAL A 158 -2.71 19.45 7.44
N PRO A 159 -1.39 19.19 7.56
CA PRO A 159 -0.41 20.27 7.63
C PRO A 159 -0.48 21.13 6.38
N LEU A 160 -1.00 22.34 6.53
CA LEU A 160 -1.19 23.31 5.47
C LEU A 160 -1.08 24.74 6.01
N GLY A 161 -0.09 25.48 5.50
CA GLY A 161 0.05 26.91 5.78
C GLY A 161 1.49 27.38 5.72
N GLU A 162 1.70 28.65 6.06
CA GLU A 162 3.00 29.31 5.99
C GLU A 162 4.05 28.75 6.97
N ARG A 163 3.60 28.03 8.01
CA ARG A 163 4.49 27.39 9.00
C ARG A 163 4.90 25.97 8.62
N VAL A 164 4.40 25.45 7.50
CA VAL A 164 4.66 24.08 7.05
C VAL A 164 5.84 24.06 6.10
N THR A 165 6.84 23.26 6.44
CA THR A 165 8.06 23.03 5.66
C THR A 165 8.25 21.53 5.47
N GLY A 166 9.14 21.14 4.55
CA GLY A 166 9.51 19.72 4.43
C GLY A 166 10.12 19.15 5.71
N ALA A 167 10.88 19.96 6.46
CA ALA A 167 11.61 19.52 7.65
C ALA A 167 10.70 19.22 8.85
N ASN A 168 9.60 19.95 9.00
CA ASN A 168 8.66 19.76 10.12
C ASN A 168 7.37 19.03 9.72
N TYR A 169 7.23 18.60 8.45
CA TYR A 169 5.98 18.00 7.96
C TYR A 169 5.55 16.79 8.78
N ALA A 170 6.45 15.82 9.00
CA ALA A 170 6.14 14.60 9.75
C ALA A 170 5.80 14.87 11.23
N ASP A 171 6.49 15.84 11.85
CA ASP A 171 6.20 16.26 13.22
C ASP A 171 4.83 16.91 13.33
N LEU A 172 4.46 17.75 12.35
CA LEU A 172 3.12 18.36 12.27
C LEU A 172 2.02 17.33 12.04
N VAL A 173 2.27 16.31 11.22
CA VAL A 173 1.35 15.16 11.07
C VAL A 173 1.14 14.49 12.44
N SER A 174 2.22 14.12 13.13
CA SER A 174 2.14 13.43 14.42
C SER A 174 1.45 14.28 15.50
N ALA A 175 1.79 15.56 15.60
CA ALA A 175 1.18 16.48 16.56
C ALA A 175 -0.32 16.67 16.32
N SER A 176 -0.72 16.87 15.06
CA SER A 176 -2.13 17.08 14.71
C SER A 176 -2.98 15.82 14.85
N ILE A 177 -2.39 14.63 14.65
CA ILE A 177 -3.02 13.35 14.98
C ILE A 177 -3.29 13.26 16.48
N ARG A 178 -2.29 13.54 17.32
CA ARG A 178 -2.49 13.49 18.78
C ARG A 178 -3.57 14.47 19.23
N MET A 179 -3.57 15.70 18.70
CA MET A 179 -4.62 16.68 18.98
C MET A 179 -6.01 16.19 18.59
N ALA A 180 -6.15 15.53 17.43
CA ALA A 180 -7.42 14.95 17.01
C ALA A 180 -7.89 13.82 17.95
N VAL A 181 -6.96 12.98 18.41
CA VAL A 181 -7.26 11.92 19.40
C VAL A 181 -7.75 12.52 20.73
N GLU A 182 -7.06 13.52 21.27
CA GLU A 182 -7.46 14.19 22.52
C GLU A 182 -8.85 14.85 22.43
N VAL A 183 -9.23 15.32 21.24
CA VAL A 183 -10.56 15.90 21.00
C VAL A 183 -11.65 14.83 20.87
N GLY A 184 -11.28 13.57 20.65
CA GLY A 184 -12.22 12.44 20.60
C GLY A 184 -12.48 11.90 19.20
N ALA A 185 -11.48 11.97 18.30
CA ALA A 185 -11.52 11.24 17.03
C ALA A 185 -11.59 9.72 17.28
N ASP A 186 -12.50 9.04 16.58
CA ASP A 186 -12.66 7.59 16.62
C ASP A 186 -11.81 6.89 15.54
N ALA A 187 -11.39 7.62 14.51
CA ALA A 187 -10.40 7.19 13.54
C ALA A 187 -9.69 8.42 12.92
N ILE A 188 -8.52 8.19 12.35
CA ILE A 188 -7.70 9.22 11.73
C ILE A 188 -7.52 8.90 10.25
N LYS A 189 -7.66 9.91 9.40
CA LYS A 189 -7.28 9.88 7.98
C LYS A 189 -6.05 10.76 7.77
N ALA A 190 -4.86 10.17 7.73
CA ALA A 190 -3.61 10.93 7.74
C ALA A 190 -2.80 10.78 6.44
N PRO A 191 -2.04 11.81 6.03
CA PRO A 191 -1.04 11.65 4.97
C PRO A 191 0.09 10.72 5.43
N TYR A 192 0.57 9.85 4.52
CA TYR A 192 1.80 9.11 4.74
C TYR A 192 2.99 10.09 4.81
N THR A 193 3.84 9.96 5.83
CA THR A 193 4.94 10.90 6.12
C THR A 193 6.14 10.69 5.21
N GLY A 194 6.19 9.55 4.49
CA GLY A 194 7.12 9.32 3.40
C GLY A 194 8.02 8.11 3.57
N ASP A 195 8.13 7.58 4.78
CA ASP A 195 8.88 6.37 5.14
C ASP A 195 8.28 5.73 6.41
N ILE A 196 8.62 4.47 6.65
CA ILE A 196 8.09 3.65 7.75
C ILE A 196 8.40 4.25 9.12
N ASP A 197 9.63 4.75 9.32
CA ASP A 197 10.09 5.22 10.64
C ASP A 197 9.38 6.50 11.06
N THR A 198 9.25 7.46 10.14
CA THR A 198 8.49 8.69 10.41
C THR A 198 7.00 8.42 10.56
N PHE A 199 6.47 7.44 9.82
CA PHE A 199 5.04 7.13 9.90
C PHE A 199 4.68 6.34 11.15
N LYS A 200 5.60 5.51 11.64
CA LYS A 200 5.44 4.82 12.92
C LYS A 200 5.26 5.80 14.09
N LYS A 201 5.96 6.94 14.08
CA LYS A 201 5.73 8.01 15.07
C LYS A 201 4.31 8.59 14.99
N ALA A 202 3.75 8.71 13.79
CA ALA A 202 2.37 9.15 13.59
C ALA A 202 1.37 8.11 14.13
N VAL A 203 1.65 6.82 13.93
CA VAL A 203 0.89 5.69 14.52
C VAL A 203 0.97 5.74 16.05
N ASP A 204 2.16 5.88 16.62
CA ASP A 204 2.35 5.99 18.07
C ASP A 204 1.60 7.20 18.65
N ALA A 205 1.54 8.32 17.92
CA ALA A 205 0.79 9.50 18.33
C ALA A 205 -0.73 9.28 18.38
N ALA A 206 -1.27 8.34 17.58
CA ALA A 206 -2.68 7.97 17.62
C ALA A 206 -3.02 6.97 18.74
N GLY A 207 -2.04 6.21 19.22
CA GLY A 207 -2.27 5.16 20.22
C GLY A 207 -3.20 4.07 19.67
N GLU A 208 -4.32 3.84 20.36
CA GLU A 208 -5.32 2.82 19.95
C GLU A 208 -6.28 3.31 18.86
N VAL A 209 -6.25 4.60 18.51
CA VAL A 209 -7.14 5.15 17.47
C VAL A 209 -6.64 4.73 16.09
N PRO A 210 -7.46 4.05 15.27
CA PRO A 210 -7.03 3.51 13.98
C PRO A 210 -6.68 4.63 12.99
N ILE A 211 -5.55 4.46 12.29
CA ILE A 211 -5.09 5.38 11.24
C ILE A 211 -5.28 4.76 9.86
N LEU A 212 -6.00 5.44 8.98
CA LEU A 212 -6.12 5.10 7.57
C LEU A 212 -5.29 6.10 6.76
N ILE A 213 -4.33 5.62 5.96
CA ILE A 213 -3.51 6.54 5.15
C ILE A 213 -4.27 7.09 3.94
N LEU A 214 -4.10 8.37 3.65
CA LEU A 214 -4.59 8.97 2.41
C LEU A 214 -3.52 8.95 1.31
N GLY A 215 -3.95 8.81 0.06
CA GLY A 215 -3.07 8.97 -1.10
C GLY A 215 -2.74 10.44 -1.36
N GLY A 216 -1.53 10.79 -1.80
CA GLY A 216 -1.26 12.23 -2.01
C GLY A 216 0.09 12.72 -2.53
N ALA A 217 1.19 11.97 -2.46
CA ALA A 217 2.49 12.58 -2.81
C ALA A 217 3.50 11.72 -3.57
N LYS A 218 3.42 10.38 -3.53
CA LYS A 218 4.51 9.54 -4.05
C LYS A 218 4.11 8.45 -5.06
N ALA A 219 2.82 8.19 -5.26
CA ALA A 219 2.40 7.08 -6.11
C ALA A 219 1.91 7.55 -7.49
N ALA A 220 2.78 7.40 -8.49
CA ALA A 220 2.49 7.68 -9.89
C ALA A 220 1.82 6.48 -10.58
N THR A 221 2.12 5.27 -10.11
CA THR A 221 1.57 4.02 -10.61
C THR A 221 0.72 3.29 -9.56
N VAL A 222 -0.04 2.28 -9.99
CA VAL A 222 -0.79 1.40 -9.06
C VAL A 222 0.19 0.66 -8.14
N ARG A 223 1.36 0.24 -8.65
CA ARG A 223 2.40 -0.42 -7.86
C ARG A 223 2.89 0.49 -6.74
N ASP A 224 3.28 1.71 -7.06
CA ASP A 224 3.76 2.69 -6.07
C ASP A 224 2.70 2.92 -4.98
N ALA A 225 1.41 2.94 -5.35
CA ALA A 225 0.33 3.09 -4.40
C ALA A 225 0.28 1.91 -3.43
N LEU A 226 0.33 0.68 -3.95
CA LEU A 226 0.34 -0.53 -3.14
C LEU A 226 1.61 -0.67 -2.27
N GLU A 227 2.76 -0.18 -2.73
CA GLU A 227 3.99 -0.12 -1.93
C GLU A 227 3.82 0.82 -0.73
N VAL A 228 3.26 2.02 -0.95
CA VAL A 228 2.91 2.93 0.15
C VAL A 228 1.90 2.30 1.11
N VAL A 229 0.93 1.52 0.60
CA VAL A 229 0.02 0.75 1.46
C VAL A 229 0.80 -0.25 2.31
N ALA A 230 1.67 -1.06 1.70
CA ALA A 230 2.43 -2.08 2.40
C ALA A 230 3.31 -1.48 3.51
N GLU A 231 4.05 -0.41 3.20
CA GLU A 231 4.89 0.31 4.18
C GLU A 231 4.05 0.88 5.33
N ALA A 232 2.89 1.48 5.03
CA ALA A 232 2.02 2.03 6.05
C ALA A 232 1.42 0.95 6.95
N LEU A 233 1.03 -0.20 6.39
CA LEU A 233 0.52 -1.33 7.17
C LEU A 233 1.61 -1.92 8.08
N GLU A 234 2.86 -1.98 7.60
CA GLU A 234 4.04 -2.40 8.37
C GLU A 234 4.32 -1.43 9.53
N ALA A 235 4.18 -0.13 9.29
CA ALA A 235 4.28 0.91 10.32
C ALA A 235 3.12 0.88 11.34
N GLY A 236 2.03 0.16 11.07
CA GLY A 236 0.89 -0.02 11.98
C GLY A 236 -0.41 0.69 11.58
N ALA A 237 -0.53 1.22 10.36
CA ALA A 237 -1.78 1.81 9.87
C ALA A 237 -2.91 0.78 9.81
N SER A 238 -4.15 1.15 10.13
CA SER A 238 -5.35 0.32 9.97
C SER A 238 -5.89 0.26 8.54
N GLY A 239 -5.14 0.68 7.53
CA GLY A 239 -5.55 0.61 6.12
C GLY A 239 -5.50 1.95 5.39
N VAL A 240 -6.43 2.20 4.46
CA VAL A 240 -6.32 3.32 3.52
C VAL A 240 -7.63 4.07 3.27
N VAL A 241 -7.50 5.36 2.92
CA VAL A 241 -8.52 6.19 2.29
C VAL A 241 -8.00 6.75 0.96
N TYR A 242 -8.22 6.04 -0.14
CA TYR A 242 -7.71 6.44 -1.45
C TYR A 242 -8.74 7.20 -2.27
N GLY A 243 -8.30 8.32 -2.83
CA GLY A 243 -9.16 9.27 -3.52
C GLY A 243 -8.94 9.29 -5.03
N ARG A 244 -8.34 10.40 -5.50
CA ARG A 244 -8.03 10.65 -6.91
C ARG A 244 -7.39 9.45 -7.63
N GLN A 245 -6.46 8.74 -6.98
CA GLN A 245 -5.79 7.57 -7.58
C GLN A 245 -6.78 6.49 -8.03
N VAL A 246 -7.83 6.24 -7.25
CA VAL A 246 -8.86 5.25 -7.58
C VAL A 246 -9.85 5.82 -8.59
N ILE A 247 -10.43 6.99 -8.31
CA ILE A 247 -11.49 7.53 -9.18
C ILE A 247 -10.96 7.96 -10.56
N GLN A 248 -9.65 8.19 -10.71
CA GLN A 248 -9.00 8.56 -11.98
C GLN A 248 -8.26 7.41 -12.67
N ALA A 249 -8.23 6.23 -12.04
CA ALA A 249 -7.67 5.02 -12.61
C ALA A 249 -8.38 4.66 -13.93
N GLU A 250 -7.66 3.97 -14.82
CA GLU A 250 -8.25 3.39 -16.02
C GLU A 250 -9.28 2.31 -15.66
N ASP A 251 -8.96 1.48 -14.66
CA ASP A 251 -9.84 0.48 -14.08
C ASP A 251 -9.94 0.66 -12.54
N PRO A 252 -10.95 1.42 -12.06
CA PRO A 252 -11.18 1.60 -10.63
C PRO A 252 -11.53 0.29 -9.89
N GLU A 253 -12.18 -0.67 -10.56
CA GLU A 253 -12.56 -1.95 -9.94
C GLU A 253 -11.30 -2.76 -9.63
N ALA A 254 -10.42 -2.95 -10.64
CA ALA A 254 -9.17 -3.67 -10.47
C ALA A 254 -8.24 -2.99 -9.45
N PHE A 255 -8.20 -1.66 -9.43
CA PHE A 255 -7.42 -0.91 -8.44
C PHE A 255 -7.89 -1.27 -7.01
N VAL A 256 -9.19 -1.12 -6.72
CA VAL A 256 -9.73 -1.40 -5.39
C VAL A 256 -9.51 -2.85 -4.98
N LYS A 257 -9.69 -3.81 -5.89
CA LYS A 257 -9.38 -5.23 -5.62
C LYS A 257 -7.92 -5.45 -5.23
N SER A 258 -7.00 -4.78 -5.92
CA SER A 258 -5.56 -4.87 -5.63
C SER A 258 -5.22 -4.27 -4.26
N VAL A 259 -5.86 -3.16 -3.88
CA VAL A 259 -5.70 -2.57 -2.55
C VAL A 259 -6.25 -3.52 -1.47
N ARG A 260 -7.45 -4.09 -1.67
CA ARG A 260 -8.02 -5.07 -0.74
C ARG A 260 -7.15 -6.30 -0.56
N ALA A 261 -6.55 -6.80 -1.64
CA ALA A 261 -5.62 -7.91 -1.59
C ALA A 261 -4.44 -7.63 -0.64
N VAL A 262 -3.88 -6.42 -0.67
CA VAL A 262 -2.79 -6.04 0.25
C VAL A 262 -3.32 -5.81 1.68
N VAL A 263 -4.44 -5.09 1.82
CA VAL A 263 -4.95 -4.63 3.13
C VAL A 263 -5.60 -5.76 3.93
N HIS A 264 -6.48 -6.56 3.33
CA HIS A 264 -7.25 -7.59 4.04
C HIS A 264 -6.71 -9.01 3.85
N GLU A 265 -6.11 -9.31 2.70
CA GLU A 265 -5.64 -10.66 2.38
C GLU A 265 -4.15 -10.87 2.69
N GLY A 266 -3.43 -9.82 3.08
CA GLY A 266 -1.99 -9.87 3.39
C GLY A 266 -1.12 -10.23 2.18
N LYS A 267 -1.62 -10.06 0.96
CA LYS A 267 -0.86 -10.33 -0.27
C LYS A 267 0.26 -9.30 -0.43
N SER A 268 1.40 -9.76 -0.93
CA SER A 268 2.45 -8.84 -1.37
C SER A 268 1.97 -7.99 -2.56
N VAL A 269 2.60 -6.83 -2.76
CA VAL A 269 2.31 -5.95 -3.92
C VAL A 269 2.37 -6.72 -5.24
N GLY A 270 3.36 -7.60 -5.39
CA GLY A 270 3.51 -8.37 -6.61
C GLY A 270 2.35 -9.35 -6.85
N GLU A 271 1.87 -10.02 -5.80
CA GLU A 271 0.71 -10.93 -5.86
C GLU A 271 -0.59 -10.17 -6.15
N ALA A 272 -0.78 -9.02 -5.51
CA ALA A 272 -1.95 -8.17 -5.73
C ALA A 272 -2.06 -7.68 -7.18
N LEU A 273 -0.93 -7.39 -7.82
CA LEU A 273 -0.87 -6.99 -9.22
C LEU A 273 -0.86 -8.16 -10.20
N GLY A 274 -0.88 -9.40 -9.72
CA GLY A 274 -0.74 -10.59 -10.57
C GLY A 274 0.63 -10.69 -11.27
N THR A 275 1.63 -9.95 -10.79
CA THR A 275 3.02 -10.00 -11.25
C THR A 275 3.82 -11.09 -10.55
N ILE A 276 3.44 -11.46 -9.32
CA ILE A 276 3.81 -12.73 -8.69
C ILE A 276 2.70 -13.72 -9.03
N ARG A 277 2.95 -14.59 -10.00
CA ARG A 277 2.01 -15.68 -10.33
C ARG A 277 2.37 -16.90 -9.49
N LYS A 278 1.38 -17.44 -8.76
CA LYS A 278 1.47 -18.74 -8.08
C LYS A 278 1.35 -19.83 -9.15
N GLY A 279 2.47 -20.13 -9.79
CA GLY A 279 2.63 -21.18 -10.80
C GLY A 279 4.12 -21.43 -11.02
N PRO A 280 4.50 -22.55 -11.64
CA PRO A 280 5.90 -22.79 -12.00
C PRO A 280 6.34 -21.68 -12.97
N ILE A 281 7.20 -20.78 -12.52
CA ILE A 281 7.83 -19.78 -13.38
C ILE A 281 9.20 -20.30 -13.79
N GLN A 282 9.52 -20.17 -15.08
CA GLN A 282 10.80 -20.57 -15.63
C GLN A 282 11.60 -19.33 -16.03
N LEU A 283 12.92 -19.43 -15.96
CA LEU A 283 13.82 -18.51 -16.63
C LEU A 283 14.21 -19.09 -17.98
N GLU A 284 14.19 -18.25 -18.99
CA GLU A 284 14.75 -18.54 -20.30
C GLU A 284 16.08 -17.81 -20.44
N ILE A 285 17.09 -18.53 -20.93
CA ILE A 285 18.42 -17.99 -21.20
C ILE A 285 18.59 -17.84 -22.70
N ASP A 286 18.99 -16.64 -23.12
CA ASP A 286 19.42 -16.32 -24.47
C ASP A 286 20.89 -15.89 -24.40
N ALA A 287 21.79 -16.86 -24.50
CA ALA A 287 23.22 -16.65 -24.29
C ALA A 287 23.84 -15.70 -25.32
N GLU A 288 23.32 -15.67 -26.55
CA GLU A 288 23.80 -14.78 -27.62
C GLU A 288 23.57 -13.29 -27.28
N ARG A 289 22.56 -12.99 -26.45
CA ARG A 289 22.29 -11.63 -25.98
C ARG A 289 23.07 -11.26 -24.74
N CYS A 290 23.78 -12.18 -24.10
CA CYS A 290 24.52 -11.88 -22.88
C CYS A 290 25.78 -11.07 -23.22
N ASN A 291 25.88 -9.86 -22.68
CA ASN A 291 27.02 -8.96 -22.89
C ASN A 291 28.00 -8.93 -21.71
N GLY A 292 27.84 -9.82 -20.73
CA GLY A 292 28.77 -9.90 -19.59
C GLY A 292 28.65 -8.76 -18.57
N CYS A 293 27.58 -7.94 -18.58
CA CYS A 293 27.48 -6.74 -17.72
C CYS A 293 27.33 -6.98 -16.21
N LEU A 294 27.10 -8.23 -15.77
CA LEU A 294 26.95 -8.64 -14.37
C LEU A 294 25.77 -8.01 -13.58
N LEU A 295 24.91 -7.21 -14.23
CA LEU A 295 23.77 -6.57 -13.58
C LEU A 295 22.81 -7.56 -12.91
N CYS A 296 22.65 -8.74 -13.49
CA CYS A 296 21.79 -9.78 -12.94
C CYS A 296 22.35 -10.36 -11.62
N GLU A 297 23.67 -10.48 -11.46
CA GLU A 297 24.31 -10.88 -10.20
C GLU A 297 24.21 -9.78 -9.14
N LEU A 298 24.41 -8.53 -9.54
CA LEU A 298 24.25 -7.36 -8.66
C LEU A 298 22.80 -7.23 -8.18
N ALA A 299 21.82 -7.34 -9.09
CA ALA A 299 20.39 -7.29 -8.76
C ALA A 299 19.98 -8.40 -7.79
N CYS A 300 20.52 -9.62 -7.99
CA CYS A 300 20.29 -10.73 -7.08
C CYS A 300 20.78 -10.41 -5.66
N THR A 301 22.01 -9.94 -5.51
CA THR A 301 22.58 -9.66 -4.18
C THR A 301 21.99 -8.44 -3.50
N PHE A 302 21.61 -7.43 -4.27
CA PHE A 302 20.86 -6.30 -3.75
C PHE A 302 19.49 -6.73 -3.21
N ARG A 303 18.76 -7.57 -3.96
CA ARG A 303 17.43 -8.05 -3.55
C ARG A 303 17.46 -8.88 -2.26
N HIS A 304 18.46 -9.72 -2.08
CA HIS A 304 18.49 -10.66 -0.95
C HIS A 304 19.26 -10.12 0.24
N ASP A 305 20.35 -9.40 0.00
CA ASP A 305 21.33 -9.09 1.03
C ASP A 305 21.48 -7.57 1.24
N GLY A 306 20.75 -6.74 0.49
CA GLY A 306 20.83 -5.27 0.55
C GLY A 306 22.19 -4.70 0.12
N ALA A 307 23.04 -5.51 -0.53
CA ALA A 307 24.41 -5.12 -0.85
C ALA A 307 24.91 -5.75 -2.16
N PHE A 308 25.75 -5.01 -2.89
CA PHE A 308 26.28 -5.40 -4.19
C PHE A 308 27.51 -6.29 -4.05
N SER A 309 27.38 -7.58 -4.33
CA SER A 309 28.48 -8.54 -4.13
C SER A 309 28.36 -9.75 -5.04
N LEU A 310 29.21 -9.85 -6.05
CA LEU A 310 29.16 -10.92 -7.05
C LEU A 310 29.27 -12.33 -6.44
N SER A 311 30.15 -12.51 -5.45
CA SER A 311 30.37 -13.81 -4.81
C SER A 311 29.16 -14.36 -4.04
N ARG A 312 28.14 -13.54 -3.78
CA ARG A 312 26.91 -13.94 -3.06
C ARG A 312 25.71 -14.08 -3.99
N ALA A 313 25.83 -13.81 -5.29
CA ALA A 313 24.71 -13.98 -6.21
C ALA A 313 24.31 -15.45 -6.30
N ARG A 314 23.04 -15.71 -6.56
CA ARG A 314 22.44 -17.06 -6.67
C ARG A 314 22.39 -17.54 -8.14
N LEU A 315 23.15 -16.85 -9.00
CA LEU A 315 23.45 -17.12 -10.40
C LEU A 315 24.85 -16.59 -10.72
N ARG A 316 25.47 -17.00 -11.82
CA ARG A 316 26.80 -16.55 -12.26
C ARG A 316 26.79 -16.16 -13.74
N ILE A 317 27.64 -15.22 -14.13
CA ILE A 317 27.99 -15.04 -15.55
C ILE A 317 29.38 -15.62 -15.79
N GLU A 318 29.49 -16.61 -16.66
CA GLU A 318 30.77 -17.13 -17.13
C GLU A 318 31.10 -16.51 -18.48
N GLY A 319 32.35 -16.06 -18.65
CA GLY A 319 32.89 -15.59 -19.93
C GLY A 319 33.92 -16.58 -20.48
N SER A 320 34.00 -16.69 -21.81
CA SER A 320 35.10 -17.35 -22.51
C SER A 320 36.14 -16.33 -22.99
N GLU A 321 37.35 -16.79 -23.32
CA GLU A 321 38.40 -15.96 -23.93
C GLU A 321 37.97 -15.32 -25.26
N ALA A 322 36.95 -15.88 -25.92
CA ALA A 322 36.37 -15.35 -27.16
C ALA A 322 35.33 -14.25 -26.93
N GLY A 323 35.13 -13.79 -25.68
CA GLY A 323 34.16 -12.75 -25.34
C GLY A 323 32.70 -13.21 -25.38
N ILE A 324 32.46 -14.54 -25.29
CA ILE A 324 31.13 -15.11 -25.21
C ILE A 324 30.78 -15.26 -23.73
N TYR A 325 29.66 -14.67 -23.32
CA TYR A 325 29.18 -14.73 -21.95
C TYR A 325 27.94 -15.62 -21.85
N ARG A 326 27.81 -16.36 -20.76
CA ARG A 326 26.64 -17.20 -20.50
C ARG A 326 26.19 -17.09 -19.03
N PRO A 327 24.89 -16.90 -18.78
CA PRO A 327 24.35 -17.07 -17.44
C PRO A 327 24.33 -18.55 -17.02
N ILE A 328 24.84 -18.83 -15.82
CA ILE A 328 24.74 -20.11 -15.13
C ILE A 328 23.74 -19.96 -13.98
N LEU A 329 22.69 -20.77 -14.01
CA LEU A 329 21.53 -20.70 -13.12
C LEU A 329 21.23 -22.09 -12.55
N CYS A 330 20.48 -22.13 -11.45
CA CYS A 330 19.95 -23.39 -10.95
C CYS A 330 19.02 -24.03 -12.00
N LEU A 331 19.20 -25.33 -12.25
CA LEU A 331 18.46 -26.04 -13.30
C LEU A 331 16.96 -26.13 -13.03
N LEU A 332 16.54 -26.12 -11.76
CA LEU A 332 15.13 -26.02 -11.37
C LEU A 332 14.45 -24.73 -11.88
N LEU A 333 15.25 -23.68 -12.14
CA LEU A 333 14.73 -22.43 -12.68
C LEU A 333 14.47 -22.53 -14.19
N LEU A 334 15.14 -23.45 -14.89
CA LEU A 334 15.01 -23.64 -16.33
C LEU A 334 13.97 -24.72 -16.65
N ASP A 335 13.96 -25.79 -15.85
CA ASP A 335 13.06 -26.93 -15.98
C ASP A 335 12.61 -27.41 -14.58
N PRO A 336 11.33 -27.19 -14.21
CA PRO A 336 10.77 -27.65 -12.93
C PRO A 336 10.75 -29.16 -12.77
N SER A 337 10.91 -29.94 -13.85
CA SER A 337 11.00 -31.40 -13.79
C SER A 337 12.39 -31.90 -13.40
N HIS A 338 13.38 -31.00 -13.34
CA HIS A 338 14.73 -31.37 -12.93
C HIS A 338 14.75 -31.88 -11.49
N GLN A 339 15.47 -32.97 -11.24
CA GLN A 339 15.59 -33.54 -9.90
C GLN A 339 16.33 -32.58 -8.95
N PRO A 340 15.79 -32.25 -7.76
CA PRO A 340 16.40 -31.31 -6.83
C PRO A 340 17.46 -32.00 -5.96
N LEU A 341 18.60 -32.38 -6.55
CA LEU A 341 19.69 -33.12 -5.86
C LEU A 341 20.17 -32.43 -4.56
N CYS A 342 20.14 -31.10 -4.52
CA CYS A 342 20.47 -30.32 -3.32
C CYS A 342 19.52 -30.55 -2.14
N VAL A 343 18.22 -30.77 -2.42
CA VAL A 343 17.19 -31.10 -1.42
C VAL A 343 17.38 -32.54 -0.95
N GLU A 344 17.62 -33.47 -1.86
CA GLU A 344 17.87 -34.89 -1.53
C GLU A 344 19.13 -35.08 -0.68
N ALA A 345 20.19 -34.31 -0.96
CA ALA A 345 21.41 -34.31 -0.17
C ALA A 345 21.26 -33.67 1.23
N CYS A 346 20.15 -32.95 1.47
CA CYS A 346 19.91 -32.24 2.72
C CYS A 346 19.42 -33.18 3.83
N GLY A 347 20.35 -33.84 4.52
CA GLY A 347 20.04 -34.79 5.59
C GLY A 347 19.31 -34.20 6.82
N THR A 348 19.26 -32.88 6.98
CA THR A 348 18.52 -32.21 8.07
C THR A 348 17.11 -31.77 7.66
N GLY A 349 16.76 -31.86 6.37
CA GLY A 349 15.51 -31.30 5.85
C GLY A 349 15.46 -29.77 5.83
N ALA A 350 16.60 -29.09 6.01
CA ALA A 350 16.67 -27.63 5.99
C ALA A 350 16.40 -27.02 4.62
N LEU A 351 16.68 -27.74 3.53
CA LEU A 351 16.43 -27.28 2.17
C LEU A 351 15.25 -28.07 1.59
N THR A 352 14.19 -27.38 1.17
CA THR A 352 12.95 -27.98 0.65
C THR A 352 12.45 -27.24 -0.60
N LEU A 353 11.44 -27.80 -1.27
CA LEU A 353 10.68 -27.09 -2.31
C LEU A 353 9.33 -26.66 -1.73
N ASN A 354 8.92 -25.42 -2.03
CA ASN A 354 7.57 -24.97 -1.72
C ASN A 354 6.54 -25.48 -2.75
N GLU A 355 5.25 -25.19 -2.53
CA GLU A 355 4.14 -25.60 -3.41
C GLU A 355 4.30 -25.16 -4.88
N ALA A 356 5.11 -24.14 -5.13
CA ALA A 356 5.40 -23.63 -6.46
C ALA A 356 6.74 -24.13 -7.03
N GLY A 357 7.34 -25.16 -6.41
CA GLY A 357 8.58 -25.78 -6.89
C GLY A 357 9.84 -24.96 -6.69
N ARG A 358 9.84 -24.00 -5.75
CA ARG A 358 11.00 -23.11 -5.48
C ARG A 358 11.74 -23.55 -4.22
N LEU A 359 13.06 -23.44 -4.24
CA LEU A 359 13.90 -23.77 -3.09
C LEU A 359 13.61 -22.83 -1.91
N GLN A 360 13.51 -23.41 -0.72
CA GLN A 360 13.42 -22.70 0.56
C GLN A 360 14.43 -23.27 1.54
N LEU A 361 15.12 -22.38 2.26
CA LEU A 361 16.07 -22.73 3.29
C LEU A 361 15.48 -22.36 4.67
N ALA A 362 15.27 -23.36 5.52
CA ALA A 362 15.01 -23.20 6.94
C ALA A 362 16.36 -23.00 7.67
N GLU A 363 16.68 -21.76 8.01
CA GLU A 363 17.99 -21.39 8.56
C GLU A 363 18.30 -22.02 9.93
N ASP A 364 17.25 -22.28 10.71
CA ASP A 364 17.28 -22.91 12.03
C ASP A 364 17.63 -24.40 11.96
N LEU A 365 17.25 -25.09 10.88
CA LEU A 365 17.57 -26.51 10.65
C LEU A 365 18.91 -26.70 9.91
N CYS A 366 19.47 -25.63 9.36
CA CYS A 366 20.68 -25.70 8.56
C CYS A 366 21.94 -25.81 9.43
N THR A 367 22.74 -26.86 9.21
CA THR A 367 24.02 -27.06 9.92
C THR A 367 25.22 -26.47 9.20
N GLY A 368 25.04 -25.89 8.01
CA GLY A 368 26.15 -25.35 7.21
C GLY A 368 27.08 -26.41 6.60
N CYS A 369 26.70 -27.69 6.60
CA CYS A 369 27.57 -28.81 6.22
C CYS A 369 28.04 -28.87 4.76
N GLY A 370 27.48 -28.04 3.86
CA GLY A 370 27.95 -27.96 2.46
C GLY A 370 27.49 -29.06 1.50
N ARG A 371 26.78 -30.11 1.94
CA ARG A 371 26.33 -31.21 1.05
C ARG A 371 25.50 -30.75 -0.16
N CYS A 372 24.71 -29.69 -0.01
CA CYS A 372 23.96 -29.11 -1.13
C CYS A 372 24.84 -28.44 -2.19
N VAL A 373 26.02 -27.95 -1.82
CA VAL A 373 27.03 -27.41 -2.75
C VAL A 373 27.63 -28.55 -3.57
N GLU A 374 28.04 -29.63 -2.92
CA GLU A 374 28.60 -30.82 -3.57
C GLU A 374 27.60 -31.48 -4.53
N ALA A 375 26.31 -31.48 -4.16
CA ALA A 375 25.24 -32.05 -4.97
C ALA A 375 24.82 -31.16 -6.16
N CYS A 376 25.32 -29.93 -6.28
CA CYS A 376 24.87 -28.99 -7.31
C CYS A 376 25.51 -29.30 -8.67
N PRO A 377 24.75 -29.78 -9.68
CA PRO A 377 25.32 -30.22 -10.95
C PRO A 377 25.95 -29.10 -11.79
N VAL A 378 25.53 -27.86 -11.53
CA VAL A 378 25.99 -26.64 -12.22
C VAL A 378 26.87 -25.75 -11.35
N GLY A 379 27.18 -26.18 -10.11
CA GLY A 379 28.06 -25.46 -9.20
C GLY A 379 27.59 -24.05 -8.79
N VAL A 380 26.29 -23.73 -8.89
CA VAL A 380 25.77 -22.38 -8.62
C VAL A 380 25.55 -22.10 -7.12
N ILE A 381 25.38 -23.15 -6.31
CA ILE A 381 25.18 -23.03 -4.85
C ILE A 381 26.55 -22.84 -4.20
N LEU A 382 26.72 -21.79 -3.40
CA LEU A 382 27.94 -21.52 -2.61
C LEU A 382 27.60 -21.42 -1.12
N ILE A 383 28.62 -21.49 -0.25
CA ILE A 383 28.47 -21.14 1.18
C ILE A 383 28.85 -19.67 1.38
N HIS A 384 27.98 -18.95 2.08
CA HIS A 384 28.26 -17.62 2.62
C HIS A 384 27.79 -17.56 4.08
N LYS A 385 28.68 -17.11 4.99
CA LYS A 385 28.40 -17.06 6.44
C LYS A 385 27.78 -18.36 6.97
N GLU A 386 28.41 -19.49 6.66
CA GLU A 386 27.98 -20.83 7.12
C GLU A 386 26.58 -21.26 6.63
N ARG A 387 26.04 -20.60 5.60
CA ARG A 387 24.75 -20.93 4.99
C ARG A 387 24.86 -21.03 3.47
N PRO A 388 24.12 -21.96 2.83
CA PRO A 388 24.10 -22.03 1.38
C PRO A 388 23.30 -20.87 0.77
N VAL A 389 23.84 -20.24 -0.26
CA VAL A 389 23.11 -19.27 -1.08
C VAL A 389 22.38 -20.01 -2.20
N VAL A 390 21.08 -20.15 -2.05
CA VAL A 390 20.18 -20.81 -3.03
C VAL A 390 19.24 -19.79 -3.66
N CYS A 391 18.87 -20.02 -4.92
CA CYS A 391 17.89 -19.17 -5.59
C CYS A 391 16.47 -19.60 -5.21
N ASP A 392 15.71 -18.67 -4.64
CA ASP A 392 14.30 -18.81 -4.25
C ASP A 392 13.34 -18.16 -5.29
N MET A 393 13.87 -17.81 -6.47
CA MET A 393 13.19 -17.04 -7.52
C MET A 393 12.67 -15.67 -7.06
N CYS A 394 13.30 -15.08 -6.05
CA CYS A 394 12.91 -13.80 -5.46
C CYS A 394 11.42 -13.77 -5.08
N GLY A 395 10.88 -14.88 -4.59
CA GLY A 395 9.46 -15.01 -4.25
C GLY A 395 8.49 -15.01 -5.44
N GLY A 396 8.98 -15.16 -6.67
CA GLY A 396 8.18 -15.18 -7.89
C GLY A 396 8.44 -14.02 -8.86
N LEU A 397 9.33 -13.09 -8.50
CA LEU A 397 9.72 -11.92 -9.31
C LEU A 397 11.24 -11.90 -9.48
N PRO A 398 11.82 -12.76 -10.33
CA PRO A 398 13.26 -12.92 -10.46
C PRO A 398 13.92 -11.63 -10.94
N GLN A 399 14.53 -10.89 -10.01
CA GLN A 399 15.13 -9.57 -10.27
C GLN A 399 16.26 -9.64 -11.31
N CYS A 400 16.93 -10.78 -11.41
CA CYS A 400 17.95 -11.03 -12.43
C CYS A 400 17.43 -10.91 -13.87
N ALA A 401 16.18 -11.28 -14.12
CA ALA A 401 15.53 -11.16 -15.42
C ALA A 401 14.97 -9.74 -15.64
N GLU A 402 14.33 -9.18 -14.60
CA GLU A 402 13.78 -7.82 -14.65
C GLU A 402 14.85 -6.76 -14.93
N TRP A 403 16.05 -6.93 -14.37
CA TRP A 403 17.17 -6.00 -14.54
C TRP A 403 18.08 -6.37 -15.71
N CYS A 404 17.72 -7.34 -16.56
CA CYS A 404 18.56 -7.74 -17.68
C CYS A 404 18.34 -6.81 -18.89
N PRO A 405 19.25 -5.85 -19.18
CA PRO A 405 19.00 -4.86 -20.24
C PRO A 405 19.03 -5.45 -21.65
N SER A 406 19.79 -6.52 -21.85
CA SER A 406 19.90 -7.18 -23.16
C SER A 406 18.81 -8.23 -23.40
N GLY A 407 18.01 -8.55 -22.38
CA GLY A 407 17.02 -9.62 -22.44
C GLY A 407 17.65 -11.02 -22.60
N ALA A 408 18.89 -11.20 -22.16
CA ALA A 408 19.57 -12.50 -22.08
C ALA A 408 18.94 -13.42 -21.01
N LEU A 409 18.28 -12.84 -20.02
CA LEU A 409 17.45 -13.54 -19.04
C LEU A 409 16.02 -13.02 -19.17
N ARG A 410 15.07 -13.94 -19.35
CA ARG A 410 13.64 -13.61 -19.47
C ARG A 410 12.82 -14.52 -18.58
N VAL A 411 11.70 -14.02 -18.09
CA VAL A 411 10.71 -14.85 -17.39
C VAL A 411 9.81 -15.50 -18.44
N LYS A 412 9.77 -16.83 -18.43
CA LYS A 412 8.81 -17.61 -19.19
C LYS A 412 7.67 -18.01 -18.25
N TYR A 413 6.49 -17.51 -18.58
CA TYR A 413 5.25 -17.88 -17.91
C TYR A 413 4.71 -19.15 -18.58
N SER A 414 4.56 -20.23 -17.81
CA SER A 414 3.84 -21.44 -18.25
C SER A 414 2.36 -21.36 -17.91
#